data_AF-A0A4X1UMW4-F1
#
_entry.id   AF-A0A4X1UMW4-F1
#
_cell.length_a   1.000
_cell.length_b   1.000
_cell.length_c   1.000
_cell.angle_alpha   90.00
_cell.angle_beta   90.00
_cell.angle_gamma   90.00
#
_symmetry.space_group_name_H-M   'P 1'
#
loop_
_entity.id
_entity.type
_entity.pdbx_description
1 polymer ?
#
loop_
_entity_poly.entity_id
_entity_poly.type
_entity_poly.pdbx_seq_one_letter_code
_entity_poly.pdbx_strand_id
1 'polypeptide(L)'
;MWPPWVSVSSVRVRAEGPTSLRGGCWKQALGTGPGRVEGQPLEASSPLTATSTHNPVTELPATWPPRLMEPRGEKPGEADGVRVTPQLLKSRSGEFALESILLLKLRGLGLVDLGCLGECLGLEWLDLSGNALTQLGPLASLRQLTVLNVANNRLTALEPLAACENLQRLNAAGNLLAGPGQLQCLAGLRGLECLRLRDPLARLSNPICASPSYWASVRELLPGLKVIDGERVSGRGSDFYQLCRDLDSSLRPSSSPGSRALEAQPWVEPGYWESWPPRSSSILEEACRQFQAHCRNAKTWTARLATA
;
A
#
# COMPACT_ATOMS: atom_id res chain seq x y z
N MET A 1 3.59 -1.47 -19.28
CA MET A 1 3.05 -2.50 -18.36
C MET A 1 2.42 -1.80 -17.16
N TRP A 2 1.32 -2.33 -16.61
CA TRP A 2 0.66 -1.80 -15.41
C TRP A 2 0.81 -2.81 -14.25
N PRO A 3 0.90 -2.36 -12.98
CA PRO A 3 0.93 -3.26 -11.83
C PRO A 3 -0.46 -3.87 -11.54
N PRO A 4 -0.54 -5.09 -10.96
CA PRO A 4 -1.76 -5.91 -10.92
C PRO A 4 -2.77 -5.52 -9.81
N TRP A 5 -2.95 -4.22 -9.57
CA TRP A 5 -3.78 -3.68 -8.47
C TRP A 5 -5.02 -2.90 -8.93
N VAL A 6 -5.24 -2.77 -10.24
CA VAL A 6 -6.45 -2.15 -10.80
C VAL A 6 -7.40 -3.25 -11.28
N SER A 7 -8.52 -3.43 -10.57
CA SER A 7 -9.67 -4.21 -11.06
C SER A 7 -10.79 -3.26 -11.45
N VAL A 8 -11.57 -3.62 -12.47
CA VAL A 8 -12.51 -2.71 -13.14
C VAL A 8 -13.81 -2.55 -12.34
N SER A 9 -14.31 -1.31 -12.27
CA SER A 9 -15.55 -0.94 -11.57
C SER A 9 -16.80 -1.55 -12.23
N SER A 10 -17.46 -2.47 -11.54
CA SER A 10 -18.79 -2.98 -11.94
C SER A 10 -19.88 -2.00 -11.53
N VAL A 11 -20.24 -1.07 -12.41
CA VAL A 11 -21.36 -0.13 -12.22
C VAL A 11 -22.68 -0.89 -12.08
N ARG A 12 -23.49 -0.55 -11.07
CA ARG A 12 -24.89 -1.00 -10.93
C ARG A 12 -25.81 0.20 -10.75
N VAL A 13 -26.63 0.47 -11.77
CA VAL A 13 -27.62 1.57 -11.77
C VAL A 13 -28.98 1.07 -11.29
N ARG A 14 -29.60 1.81 -10.35
CA ARG A 14 -31.05 1.90 -10.04
C ARG A 14 -31.22 2.81 -8.79
N ALA A 15 -32.24 3.63 -8.63
CA ALA A 15 -33.13 4.36 -9.54
C ALA A 15 -33.91 5.42 -8.71
N GLU A 16 -34.29 6.55 -9.30
CA GLU A 16 -35.21 7.54 -8.69
C GLU A 16 -36.66 7.02 -8.73
N GLY A 17 -37.66 7.47 -7.97
CA GLY A 17 -37.86 8.53 -6.94
C GLY A 17 -39.27 8.31 -6.34
N PRO A 18 -40.13 9.33 -6.07
CA PRO A 18 -39.90 10.71 -5.64
C PRO A 18 -40.85 11.23 -4.50
N THR A 19 -40.54 12.38 -3.90
CA THR A 19 -41.43 13.43 -3.29
C THR A 19 -42.72 13.10 -2.49
N SER A 20 -42.93 13.72 -1.30
CA SER A 20 -43.90 14.84 -1.09
C SER A 20 -44.10 15.34 0.37
N LEU A 21 -43.72 16.61 0.61
CA LEU A 21 -44.32 17.73 1.39
C LEU A 21 -45.29 17.56 2.62
N ARG A 22 -45.21 18.60 3.48
CA ARG A 22 -46.08 19.02 4.63
C ARG A 22 -45.86 18.26 5.96
N GLY A 23 -45.96 18.86 7.16
CA GLY A 23 -46.10 20.27 7.54
C GLY A 23 -47.36 20.57 8.39
N GLY A 24 -47.20 21.00 9.65
CA GLY A 24 -48.30 21.48 10.51
C GLY A 24 -47.92 21.62 12.00
N CYS A 25 -48.38 22.70 12.66
CA CYS A 25 -48.14 22.98 14.09
C CYS A 25 -49.43 22.91 14.92
N TRP A 26 -49.34 22.42 16.16
CA TRP A 26 -50.33 22.60 17.24
C TRP A 26 -49.51 22.86 18.53
N LYS A 27 -49.54 24.06 19.16
CA LYS A 27 -50.57 24.59 20.09
C LYS A 27 -50.90 23.62 21.24
N GLN A 28 -50.43 23.90 22.47
CA GLN A 28 -50.89 24.90 23.46
C GLN A 28 -51.96 24.34 24.43
N ALA A 29 -51.65 24.34 25.73
CA ALA A 29 -52.60 24.24 26.84
C ALA A 29 -52.03 24.96 28.09
N LEU A 30 -52.91 25.42 29.00
CA LEU A 30 -52.57 26.20 30.21
C LEU A 30 -53.41 25.72 31.41
N GLY A 31 -52.90 25.90 32.63
CA GLY A 31 -53.60 25.69 33.90
C GLY A 31 -52.62 25.66 35.09
N THR A 32 -52.44 26.74 35.86
CA THR A 32 -53.22 27.16 37.06
C THR A 32 -53.11 26.20 38.26
N GLY A 33 -52.45 26.65 39.34
CA GLY A 33 -52.36 25.97 40.65
C GLY A 33 -53.52 26.33 41.61
N PRO A 34 -53.34 26.50 42.95
CA PRO A 34 -52.08 26.59 43.73
C PRO A 34 -52.02 25.67 44.99
N GLY A 35 -50.89 25.70 45.73
CA GLY A 35 -50.75 24.99 47.03
C GLY A 35 -49.52 25.43 47.87
N ARG A 36 -49.77 25.79 49.14
CA ARG A 36 -48.82 26.20 50.22
C ARG A 36 -48.22 24.92 50.89
N VAL A 37 -47.17 24.86 51.72
CA VAL A 37 -46.58 25.74 52.76
C VAL A 37 -45.09 25.37 53.05
N GLU A 38 -44.27 26.34 53.50
CA GLU A 38 -43.01 26.26 54.31
C GLU A 38 -41.76 25.43 53.89
N GLY A 39 -40.56 25.96 54.24
CA GLY A 39 -39.25 25.27 54.12
C GLY A 39 -38.06 26.17 53.75
N GLN A 40 -37.45 26.86 54.71
CA GLN A 40 -36.24 27.71 54.56
C GLN A 40 -35.38 27.63 55.84
N PRO A 41 -34.11 28.09 55.86
CA PRO A 41 -33.19 28.47 54.77
C PRO A 41 -31.78 27.83 54.93
N LEU A 42 -30.77 28.26 54.14
CA LEU A 42 -29.52 28.91 54.61
C LEU A 42 -28.42 28.98 53.50
N GLU A 43 -27.67 30.10 53.48
CA GLU A 43 -26.30 30.31 52.95
C GLU A 43 -25.96 29.95 51.47
N ALA A 44 -25.16 30.72 50.71
CA ALA A 44 -24.57 32.05 50.89
C ALA A 44 -24.30 32.73 49.51
N SER A 45 -23.88 34.00 49.51
CA SER A 45 -23.92 34.90 48.34
C SER A 45 -22.61 35.06 47.53
N SER A 46 -22.77 35.39 46.24
CA SER A 46 -21.78 36.01 45.32
C SER A 46 -21.60 37.54 45.60
N PRO A 47 -20.92 38.39 44.78
CA PRO A 47 -20.08 38.17 43.58
C PRO A 47 -18.78 39.03 43.47
N LEU A 48 -18.07 38.83 42.33
CA LEU A 48 -17.16 39.69 41.55
C LEU A 48 -17.04 41.22 41.85
N THR A 49 -15.82 41.79 41.70
CA THR A 49 -15.45 42.86 40.69
C THR A 49 -13.95 43.28 40.82
N ALA A 50 -13.43 44.17 39.95
CA ALA A 50 -11.98 44.49 39.83
C ALA A 50 -11.64 45.92 39.31
N THR A 51 -10.47 46.46 39.69
CA THR A 51 -9.62 47.53 39.05
C THR A 51 -8.26 47.58 39.78
N SER A 52 -7.07 47.75 39.17
CA SER A 52 -6.46 48.97 38.54
C SER A 52 -6.26 50.13 39.55
N THR A 53 -5.12 50.87 39.65
CA THR A 53 -4.02 51.18 38.69
C THR A 53 -2.72 51.70 39.38
N HIS A 54 -1.63 51.88 38.61
CA HIS A 54 -0.46 52.78 38.78
C HIS A 54 0.92 52.29 39.32
N ASN A 55 1.98 53.02 38.90
CA ASN A 55 3.43 52.72 38.79
C ASN A 55 4.23 54.04 39.11
N PRO A 56 5.58 54.23 38.96
CA PRO A 56 6.77 53.39 38.63
C PRO A 56 7.84 53.37 39.78
N VAL A 57 9.19 53.31 39.73
CA VAL A 57 10.37 53.46 38.79
C VAL A 57 11.63 52.81 39.44
N THR A 58 12.81 52.49 38.86
CA THR A 58 13.31 52.35 37.45
C THR A 58 14.02 50.96 37.28
N GLU A 59 15.31 50.66 37.00
CA GLU A 59 16.62 51.28 36.62
C GLU A 59 17.46 50.26 35.76
N LEU A 60 18.52 50.70 35.04
CA LEU A 60 19.46 49.91 34.18
C LEU A 60 20.81 50.68 34.01
N PRO A 61 21.92 50.13 33.43
CA PRO A 61 22.19 48.80 32.83
C PRO A 61 23.52 48.12 33.31
N ALA A 62 23.87 46.95 32.75
CA ALA A 62 25.23 46.38 32.82
C ALA A 62 25.67 45.68 31.50
N THR A 63 26.93 45.88 31.13
CA THR A 63 27.60 45.57 29.85
C THR A 63 27.70 44.08 29.44
N TRP A 64 27.65 43.80 28.13
CA TRP A 64 28.05 42.51 27.53
C TRP A 64 29.50 42.51 27.02
N PRO A 65 30.28 41.42 27.19
CA PRO A 65 31.56 41.21 26.51
C PRO A 65 31.38 40.64 25.07
N PRO A 66 32.38 40.77 24.18
CA PRO A 66 32.22 40.39 22.77
C PRO A 66 32.45 38.90 22.47
N ARG A 67 31.61 38.39 21.56
CA ARG A 67 31.71 37.14 20.78
C ARG A 67 33.00 36.32 20.91
N LEU A 68 32.91 35.15 21.57
CA LEU A 68 33.66 33.98 21.11
C LEU A 68 32.89 33.33 19.96
N MET A 69 33.59 32.89 18.92
CA MET A 69 33.01 32.27 17.74
C MET A 69 33.20 30.74 17.83
N GLU A 70 32.40 30.09 18.67
CA GLU A 70 32.41 28.63 18.77
C GLU A 70 31.89 27.99 17.47
N PRO A 71 32.48 26.86 17.03
CA PRO A 71 32.03 26.19 15.82
C PRO A 71 30.59 25.69 15.97
N ARG A 72 29.82 25.74 14.88
CA ARG A 72 28.47 25.19 14.85
C ARG A 72 28.52 23.68 15.03
N GLY A 73 28.38 23.22 16.28
CA GLY A 73 28.01 21.85 16.56
C GLY A 73 26.64 21.59 15.95
N GLU A 74 26.59 20.83 14.86
CA GLU A 74 25.35 20.41 14.23
C GLU A 74 24.58 19.51 15.20
N LYS A 75 23.60 20.08 15.91
CA LYS A 75 22.64 19.28 16.67
C LYS A 75 21.98 18.30 15.68
N PRO A 76 21.97 16.98 15.96
CA PRO A 76 21.25 16.04 15.10
C PRO A 76 19.79 16.48 15.04
N GLY A 77 19.27 16.60 13.82
CA GLY A 77 18.09 17.42 13.52
C GLY A 77 16.90 17.12 14.43
N GLU A 78 16.39 18.18 15.07
CA GLU A 78 15.11 18.20 15.75
C GLU A 78 14.01 17.93 14.70
N ALA A 79 13.64 16.66 14.59
CA ALA A 79 12.78 16.18 13.52
C ALA A 79 11.33 16.60 13.79
N ASP A 80 10.96 17.77 13.27
CA ASP A 80 9.59 18.31 13.29
C ASP A 80 8.65 17.39 12.51
N GLY A 81 8.18 16.36 13.22
CA GLY A 81 7.50 15.21 12.66
C GLY A 81 6.06 15.56 12.28
N VAL A 82 5.74 15.46 10.99
CA VAL A 82 4.42 15.86 10.51
C VAL A 82 3.33 15.03 11.22
N ARG A 83 2.37 15.72 11.83
CA ARG A 83 1.20 15.12 12.47
C ARG A 83 0.00 15.18 11.53
N VAL A 84 -0.82 14.13 11.51
CA VAL A 84 -2.09 14.14 10.79
C VAL A 84 -3.08 15.09 11.46
N THR A 85 -3.46 16.15 10.73
CA THR A 85 -4.47 17.15 11.15
C THR A 85 -5.76 17.01 10.33
N PRO A 86 -6.92 17.49 10.84
CA PRO A 86 -8.17 17.40 10.09
C PRO A 86 -8.13 18.16 8.75
N GLN A 87 -7.33 19.23 8.66
CA GLN A 87 -7.10 19.96 7.40
C GLN A 87 -6.29 19.14 6.40
N LEU A 88 -5.26 18.40 6.85
CA LEU A 88 -4.53 17.47 5.99
C LEU A 88 -5.44 16.34 5.49
N LEU A 89 -6.32 15.81 6.33
CA LEU A 89 -7.29 14.78 5.93
C LEU A 89 -8.23 15.29 4.84
N LYS A 90 -8.95 16.39 5.09
CA LYS A 90 -9.93 16.96 4.14
C LYS A 90 -9.30 17.40 2.82
N SER A 91 -8.08 17.97 2.85
CA SER A 91 -7.35 18.35 1.63
C SER A 91 -6.77 17.17 0.83
N ARG A 92 -6.74 15.96 1.40
CA ARG A 92 -6.26 14.73 0.73
C ARG A 92 -7.38 13.78 0.30
N SER A 93 -8.52 13.78 1.00
CA SER A 93 -9.73 13.04 0.58
C SER A 93 -10.59 13.84 -0.39
N GLY A 94 -10.66 15.16 -0.24
CA GLY A 94 -11.67 16.02 -0.87
C GLY A 94 -12.99 16.08 -0.10
N GLU A 95 -13.11 15.32 1.00
CA GLU A 95 -14.35 15.20 1.77
C GLU A 95 -14.50 16.28 2.86
N PHE A 96 -15.73 16.70 3.11
CA PHE A 96 -16.06 17.71 4.11
C PHE A 96 -16.16 17.16 5.54
N ALA A 97 -16.49 15.87 5.68
CA ALA A 97 -16.59 15.15 6.95
C ALA A 97 -15.58 13.99 7.02
N LEU A 98 -15.07 13.69 8.23
CA LEU A 98 -14.06 12.63 8.41
C LEU A 98 -14.68 11.22 8.32
N GLU A 99 -15.92 11.06 8.79
CA GLU A 99 -16.68 9.82 8.73
C GLU A 99 -16.92 9.31 7.29
N SER A 100 -16.98 10.22 6.32
CA SER A 100 -17.21 9.92 4.90
C SER A 100 -15.96 9.45 4.15
N ILE A 101 -14.77 9.50 4.76
CA ILE A 101 -13.50 9.16 4.10
C ILE A 101 -13.34 7.63 4.04
N LEU A 102 -13.73 7.03 2.92
CA LEU A 102 -13.56 5.58 2.66
C LEU A 102 -12.13 5.20 2.25
N LEU A 103 -11.42 6.10 1.56
CA LEU A 103 -10.08 5.84 0.99
C LEU A 103 -9.15 7.02 1.25
N LEU A 104 -7.96 6.74 1.77
CA LEU A 104 -6.97 7.77 2.10
C LEU A 104 -5.53 7.38 1.71
N LYS A 105 -4.81 8.33 1.09
CA LYS A 105 -3.41 8.20 0.65
C LYS A 105 -2.54 9.27 1.30
N LEU A 106 -1.73 8.87 2.26
CA LEU A 106 -0.78 9.70 3.03
C LEU A 106 0.67 9.18 2.88
N ARG A 107 1.00 8.61 1.72
CA ARG A 107 2.33 8.06 1.42
C ARG A 107 3.38 9.16 1.34
N GLY A 108 4.54 8.96 1.96
CA GLY A 108 5.74 9.79 1.75
C GLY A 108 5.68 11.19 2.36
N LEU A 109 4.86 11.43 3.39
CA LEU A 109 4.63 12.75 3.98
C LEU A 109 5.48 13.04 5.23
N GLY A 110 6.38 12.12 5.61
CA GLY A 110 7.21 12.28 6.81
C GLY A 110 6.42 12.16 8.13
N LEU A 111 5.27 11.48 8.11
CA LEU A 111 4.38 11.40 9.27
C LEU A 111 5.05 10.67 10.45
N VAL A 112 4.91 11.24 11.65
CA VAL A 112 5.33 10.62 12.93
C VAL A 112 4.13 10.29 13.82
N ASP A 113 3.08 11.13 13.79
CA ASP A 113 1.87 10.96 14.58
C ASP A 113 0.61 10.90 13.69
N LEU A 114 -0.23 9.89 13.92
CA LEU A 114 -1.52 9.67 13.24
C LEU A 114 -2.66 10.53 13.80
N GLY A 115 -2.50 11.16 14.96
CA GLY A 115 -3.40 12.19 15.49
C GLY A 115 -4.90 11.87 15.36
N CYS A 116 -5.61 12.69 14.60
CA CYS A 116 -7.06 12.61 14.36
C CYS A 116 -7.51 11.52 13.39
N LEU A 117 -6.61 10.68 12.83
CA LEU A 117 -6.97 9.66 11.85
C LEU A 117 -7.99 8.64 12.38
N GLY A 118 -8.02 8.41 13.69
CA GLY A 118 -9.01 7.55 14.36
C GLY A 118 -10.46 8.06 14.33
N GLU A 119 -10.69 9.31 13.92
CA GLU A 119 -12.03 9.89 13.71
C GLU A 119 -12.64 9.47 12.35
N CYS A 120 -11.85 8.89 11.43
CA CYS A 120 -12.29 8.47 10.10
C CYS A 120 -13.00 7.10 10.14
N LEU A 121 -14.09 6.97 10.91
CA LEU A 121 -14.70 5.67 11.23
C LEU A 121 -15.17 4.83 10.03
N GLY A 122 -15.42 5.46 8.87
CA GLY A 122 -15.77 4.79 7.61
C GLY A 122 -14.57 4.32 6.75
N LEU A 123 -13.33 4.49 7.21
CA LEU A 123 -12.14 4.25 6.39
C LEU A 123 -11.91 2.76 6.10
N GLU A 124 -12.09 2.37 4.84
CA GLU A 124 -11.86 1.00 4.34
C GLU A 124 -10.43 0.79 3.82
N TRP A 125 -9.80 1.81 3.24
CA TRP A 125 -8.51 1.71 2.54
C TRP A 125 -7.54 2.82 2.96
N LEU A 126 -6.34 2.44 3.43
CA LEU A 126 -5.35 3.37 3.96
C LEU A 126 -3.92 3.05 3.49
N ASP A 127 -3.25 4.05 2.90
CA ASP A 127 -1.81 4.01 2.59
C ASP A 127 -1.04 5.07 3.38
N LEU A 128 -0.25 4.58 4.35
CA LEU A 128 0.67 5.30 5.22
C LEU A 128 2.15 4.97 4.89
N SER A 129 2.44 4.40 3.72
CA SER A 129 3.80 3.93 3.43
C SER A 129 4.84 5.04 3.28
N GLY A 130 6.10 4.75 3.59
CA GLY A 130 7.21 5.71 3.46
C GLY A 130 7.13 6.89 4.42
N ASN A 131 6.66 6.68 5.64
CA ASN A 131 6.62 7.67 6.71
C ASN A 131 7.60 7.27 7.83
N ALA A 132 7.56 7.96 8.97
CA ALA A 132 8.44 7.73 10.13
C ALA A 132 7.68 7.18 11.35
N LEU A 133 6.50 6.57 11.12
CA LEU A 133 5.60 6.10 12.17
C LEU A 133 6.25 5.02 13.03
N THR A 134 6.18 5.19 14.35
CA THR A 134 6.63 4.22 15.36
C THR A 134 5.47 3.50 16.06
N GLN A 135 4.25 4.05 15.98
CA GLN A 135 3.06 3.60 16.68
C GLN A 135 1.81 3.71 15.78
N LEU A 136 0.83 2.83 16.01
CA LEU A 136 -0.43 2.76 15.23
C LEU A 136 -1.69 3.06 16.07
N GLY A 137 -1.55 3.63 17.27
CA GLY A 137 -2.65 3.78 18.26
C GLY A 137 -3.99 4.25 17.69
N PRO A 138 -4.04 5.38 16.94
CA PRO A 138 -5.27 5.89 16.35
C PRO A 138 -5.96 4.98 15.30
N LEU A 139 -5.33 3.89 14.84
CA LEU A 139 -6.00 2.92 13.96
C LEU A 139 -6.97 1.99 14.72
N ALA A 140 -6.88 1.90 16.05
CA ALA A 140 -7.67 0.96 16.85
C ALA A 140 -9.20 1.23 16.85
N SER A 141 -9.64 2.42 16.44
CA SER A 141 -11.07 2.73 16.23
C SER A 141 -11.59 2.32 14.83
N LEU A 142 -10.70 2.06 13.87
CA LEU A 142 -11.03 1.94 12.45
C LEU A 142 -11.52 0.53 12.08
N ARG A 143 -12.65 0.13 12.66
CA ARG A 143 -13.23 -1.22 12.51
C ARG A 143 -13.61 -1.58 11.07
N GLN A 144 -13.82 -0.62 10.17
CA GLN A 144 -14.14 -0.86 8.76
C GLN A 144 -12.89 -1.05 7.87
N LEU A 145 -11.68 -0.91 8.41
CA LEU A 145 -10.44 -0.95 7.63
C LEU A 145 -10.18 -2.34 7.06
N THR A 146 -10.28 -2.48 5.72
CA THR A 146 -10.09 -3.74 5.00
C THR A 146 -8.68 -3.87 4.40
N VAL A 147 -8.05 -2.75 4.02
CA VAL A 147 -6.72 -2.69 3.41
C VAL A 147 -5.84 -1.64 4.06
N LEU A 148 -4.70 -2.07 4.61
CA LEU A 148 -3.70 -1.21 5.24
C LEU A 148 -2.31 -1.40 4.65
N ASN A 149 -1.68 -0.31 4.23
CA ASN A 149 -0.28 -0.26 3.83
C ASN A 149 0.53 0.66 4.76
N VAL A 150 1.36 0.08 5.61
CA VAL A 150 2.30 0.75 6.53
C VAL A 150 3.76 0.40 6.19
N ALA A 151 4.04 -0.06 4.97
CA ALA A 151 5.39 -0.42 4.52
C ALA A 151 6.37 0.78 4.52
N ASN A 152 7.65 0.51 4.77
CA ASN A 152 8.69 1.52 4.97
C ASN A 152 8.32 2.56 6.05
N ASN A 153 8.27 2.09 7.30
CA ASN A 153 8.05 2.87 8.53
C ASN A 153 8.99 2.36 9.64
N ARG A 154 8.79 2.78 10.89
CA ARG A 154 9.63 2.44 12.05
C ARG A 154 8.88 1.63 13.12
N LEU A 155 7.86 0.87 12.71
CA LEU A 155 6.99 0.13 13.62
C LEU A 155 7.72 -1.04 14.28
N THR A 156 7.71 -1.09 15.60
CA THR A 156 8.21 -2.23 16.41
C THR A 156 7.08 -3.13 16.90
N ALA A 157 5.82 -2.73 16.78
CA ALA A 157 4.67 -3.54 17.15
C ALA A 157 3.43 -3.20 16.31
N LEU A 158 2.43 -4.08 16.34
CA LEU A 158 1.19 -3.96 15.56
C LEU A 158 -0.08 -4.07 16.41
N GLU A 159 0.02 -4.04 17.74
CA GLU A 159 -1.12 -4.34 18.64
C GLU A 159 -2.40 -3.53 18.38
N PRO A 160 -2.36 -2.23 18.01
CA PRO A 160 -3.57 -1.47 17.65
C PRO A 160 -4.40 -2.08 16.51
N LEU A 161 -3.80 -2.91 15.65
CA LEU A 161 -4.51 -3.59 14.56
C LEU A 161 -5.40 -4.75 15.03
N ALA A 162 -5.27 -5.22 16.27
CA ALA A 162 -6.14 -6.27 16.82
C ALA A 162 -7.64 -5.87 16.85
N ALA A 163 -7.94 -4.57 16.86
CA ALA A 163 -9.30 -4.03 16.80
C ALA A 163 -9.83 -3.81 15.37
N CYS A 164 -8.99 -3.96 14.34
CA CYS A 164 -9.38 -3.83 12.93
C CYS A 164 -9.99 -5.16 12.43
N GLU A 165 -11.11 -5.58 13.01
CA GLU A 165 -11.73 -6.90 12.82
C GLU A 165 -11.96 -7.29 11.34
N ASN A 166 -12.21 -6.31 10.46
CA ASN A 166 -12.44 -6.50 9.02
C ASN A 166 -11.16 -6.47 8.15
N LEU A 167 -9.95 -6.39 8.73
CA LEU A 167 -8.70 -6.23 7.98
C LEU A 167 -8.35 -7.49 7.17
N GLN A 168 -8.45 -7.39 5.84
CA GLN A 168 -8.18 -8.48 4.90
C GLN A 168 -6.77 -8.46 4.33
N ARG A 169 -6.15 -7.28 4.21
CA ARG A 169 -4.84 -7.11 3.57
C ARG A 169 -3.96 -6.14 4.35
N LEU A 170 -2.83 -6.64 4.85
CA LEU A 170 -1.82 -5.85 5.56
C LEU A 170 -0.48 -5.91 4.83
N ASN A 171 0.09 -4.76 4.51
CA ASN A 171 1.48 -4.63 4.10
C ASN A 171 2.26 -3.82 5.15
N ALA A 172 3.18 -4.49 5.85
CA ALA A 172 4.09 -3.89 6.83
C ALA A 172 5.56 -4.14 6.47
N ALA A 173 5.88 -4.43 5.20
CA ALA A 173 7.25 -4.68 4.75
C ALA A 173 8.18 -3.48 5.01
N GLY A 174 9.38 -3.73 5.54
CA GLY A 174 10.31 -2.65 5.90
C GLY A 174 9.85 -1.88 7.14
N ASN A 175 9.73 -2.61 8.25
CA ASN A 175 9.52 -2.08 9.59
C ASN A 175 10.53 -2.78 10.54
N LEU A 176 10.40 -2.61 11.85
CA LEU A 176 11.34 -3.08 12.87
C LEU A 176 10.80 -4.29 13.66
N LEU A 177 9.95 -5.12 13.04
CA LEU A 177 9.39 -6.33 13.65
C LEU A 177 10.46 -7.42 13.69
N ALA A 178 10.79 -7.92 14.88
CA ALA A 178 11.97 -8.75 15.14
C ALA A 178 11.66 -10.23 15.42
N GLY A 179 10.48 -10.54 15.97
CA GLY A 179 10.08 -11.89 16.36
C GLY A 179 8.56 -12.11 16.25
N PRO A 180 8.10 -13.37 16.28
CA PRO A 180 6.70 -13.72 16.01
C PRO A 180 5.71 -13.16 17.04
N GLY A 181 6.14 -12.91 18.28
CA GLY A 181 5.27 -12.31 19.31
C GLY A 181 4.70 -10.94 18.92
N GLN A 182 5.42 -10.14 18.12
CA GLN A 182 4.94 -8.84 17.63
C GLN A 182 3.81 -8.98 16.58
N LEU A 183 3.60 -10.19 16.04
CA LEU A 183 2.50 -10.54 15.13
C LEU A 183 1.32 -11.20 15.87
N GLN A 184 1.43 -11.52 17.16
CA GLN A 184 0.41 -12.25 17.93
C GLN A 184 -0.95 -11.55 17.92
N CYS A 185 -0.95 -10.22 17.90
CA CYS A 185 -2.13 -9.37 17.75
C CYS A 185 -2.94 -9.64 16.47
N LEU A 186 -2.31 -10.10 15.39
CA LEU A 186 -2.98 -10.42 14.13
C LEU A 186 -3.73 -11.76 14.17
N ALA A 187 -3.46 -12.63 15.16
CA ALA A 187 -4.10 -13.96 15.23
C ALA A 187 -5.60 -13.90 15.56
N GLY A 188 -6.10 -12.78 16.07
CA GLY A 188 -7.54 -12.53 16.22
C GLY A 188 -8.25 -12.21 14.90
N LEU A 189 -7.52 -11.78 13.87
CA LEU A 189 -8.07 -11.21 12.63
C LEU A 189 -8.48 -12.31 11.64
N ARG A 190 -9.63 -12.93 11.90
CA ARG A 190 -10.18 -14.04 11.07
C ARG A 190 -10.38 -13.70 9.60
N GLY A 191 -10.48 -12.42 9.25
CA GLY A 191 -10.60 -11.94 7.86
C GLY A 191 -9.27 -11.76 7.13
N LEU A 192 -8.12 -11.87 7.80
CA LEU A 192 -6.82 -11.52 7.22
C LEU A 192 -6.37 -12.58 6.20
N GLU A 193 -6.42 -12.22 4.91
CA GLU A 193 -6.06 -13.12 3.80
C GLU A 193 -4.64 -12.91 3.28
N CYS A 194 -4.14 -11.67 3.33
CA CYS A 194 -2.87 -11.27 2.73
C CYS A 194 -2.00 -10.51 3.73
N LEU A 195 -0.80 -11.04 3.99
CA LEU A 195 0.22 -10.38 4.82
C LEU A 195 1.51 -10.20 4.03
N ARG A 196 2.14 -9.03 4.15
CA ARG A 196 3.52 -8.80 3.69
C ARG A 196 4.37 -8.19 4.80
N LEU A 197 5.49 -8.82 5.08
CA LEU A 197 6.55 -8.40 6.01
C LEU A 197 7.90 -8.23 5.30
N ARG A 198 8.03 -8.71 4.06
CA ARG A 198 9.09 -8.32 3.11
C ARG A 198 8.52 -7.99 1.73
N ASP A 199 9.26 -7.16 1.00
CA ASP A 199 9.07 -6.85 -0.42
C ASP A 199 10.45 -6.81 -1.08
N PRO A 200 10.86 -7.87 -1.80
CA PRO A 200 12.17 -7.93 -2.46
C PRO A 200 12.36 -6.87 -3.55
N LEU A 201 11.28 -6.43 -4.20
CA LEU A 201 11.32 -5.45 -5.30
C LEU A 201 11.57 -4.04 -4.75
N ALA A 202 10.92 -3.69 -3.65
CA ALA A 202 11.14 -2.45 -2.91
C ALA A 202 12.40 -2.49 -2.01
N ARG A 203 13.10 -3.65 -1.94
CA ARG A 203 14.21 -3.93 -1.00
C ARG A 203 13.83 -3.73 0.48
N LEU A 204 12.56 -3.90 0.82
CA LEU A 204 12.03 -3.75 2.17
C LEU A 204 11.98 -5.11 2.88
N SER A 205 12.44 -5.18 4.12
CA SER A 205 12.35 -6.39 4.95
C SER A 205 12.23 -6.01 6.41
N ASN A 206 11.45 -6.77 7.17
CA ASN A 206 11.53 -6.74 8.64
C ASN A 206 12.69 -7.64 9.12
N PRO A 207 13.29 -7.38 10.29
CA PRO A 207 14.30 -8.26 10.90
C PRO A 207 13.81 -9.70 11.12
N ILE A 208 12.53 -9.91 11.45
CA ILE A 208 11.94 -11.26 11.60
C ILE A 208 12.14 -12.13 10.34
N CYS A 209 12.11 -11.53 9.14
CA CYS A 209 12.27 -12.22 7.85
C CYS A 209 13.71 -12.69 7.57
N ALA A 210 14.66 -12.40 8.46
CA ALA A 210 16.01 -12.97 8.42
C ALA A 210 16.12 -14.32 9.15
N SER A 211 15.15 -14.68 10.00
CA SER A 211 15.13 -16.00 10.65
C SER A 211 14.73 -17.09 9.63
N PRO A 212 15.40 -18.26 9.59
CA PRO A 212 14.96 -19.38 8.77
C PRO A 212 13.61 -19.96 9.24
N SER A 213 13.27 -19.82 10.54
CA SER A 213 11.98 -20.28 11.08
C SER A 213 10.79 -19.37 10.74
N TYR A 214 11.05 -18.15 10.26
CA TYR A 214 10.06 -17.10 9.96
C TYR A 214 8.79 -17.64 9.28
N TRP A 215 8.97 -18.40 8.19
CA TRP A 215 7.88 -18.90 7.37
C TRP A 215 6.99 -19.90 8.12
N ALA A 216 7.59 -20.79 8.90
CA ALA A 216 6.87 -21.76 9.73
C ALA A 216 6.11 -21.03 10.84
N SER A 217 6.76 -20.12 11.58
CA SER A 217 6.14 -19.38 12.68
C SER A 217 4.99 -18.48 12.23
N VAL A 218 5.06 -17.83 11.06
CA VAL A 218 3.93 -17.05 10.53
C VAL A 218 2.77 -17.97 10.10
N ARG A 219 3.05 -19.13 9.49
CA ARG A 219 2.04 -20.10 9.07
C ARG A 219 1.35 -20.79 10.25
N GLU A 220 2.09 -21.06 11.32
CA GLU A 220 1.59 -21.62 12.58
C GLU A 220 0.71 -20.60 13.33
N LEU A 221 1.16 -19.35 13.42
CA LEU A 221 0.45 -18.27 14.11
C LEU A 221 -0.79 -17.78 13.37
N LEU A 222 -0.73 -17.73 12.02
CA LEU A 222 -1.77 -17.14 11.16
C LEU A 222 -2.22 -18.14 10.07
N PRO A 223 -2.83 -19.29 10.44
CA PRO A 223 -3.15 -20.37 9.51
C PRO A 223 -4.24 -20.03 8.48
N GLY A 224 -4.98 -18.94 8.67
CA GLY A 224 -6.00 -18.45 7.72
C GLY A 224 -5.44 -17.71 6.49
N LEU A 225 -4.14 -17.37 6.47
CA LEU A 225 -3.53 -16.62 5.38
C LEU A 225 -3.58 -17.39 4.05
N LYS A 226 -3.86 -16.65 2.97
CA LYS A 226 -3.84 -17.12 1.57
C LYS A 226 -2.57 -16.69 0.84
N VAL A 227 -2.01 -15.54 1.21
CA VAL A 227 -0.80 -14.97 0.62
C VAL A 227 0.12 -14.43 1.72
N ILE A 228 1.39 -14.85 1.70
CA ILE A 228 2.46 -14.33 2.56
C ILE A 228 3.58 -13.80 1.67
N ASP A 229 4.00 -12.55 1.88
CA ASP A 229 5.07 -11.86 1.14
C ASP A 229 4.88 -11.77 -0.41
N GLY A 230 3.71 -12.16 -0.91
CA GLY A 230 3.37 -12.23 -2.33
C GLY A 230 3.26 -13.66 -2.88
N GLU A 231 3.75 -14.67 -2.15
CA GLU A 231 3.59 -16.09 -2.50
C GLU A 231 2.25 -16.63 -1.98
N ARG A 232 1.58 -17.48 -2.76
CA ARG A 232 0.33 -18.14 -2.34
C ARG A 232 0.64 -19.35 -1.46
N VAL A 233 0.03 -19.39 -0.27
CA VAL A 233 0.23 -20.45 0.75
C VAL A 233 -0.97 -21.34 0.97
N SER A 234 -2.18 -20.93 0.55
CA SER A 234 -3.40 -21.72 0.66
C SER A 234 -4.46 -21.34 -0.41
N GLY A 235 -5.44 -22.23 -0.59
CA GLY A 235 -6.54 -22.07 -1.54
C GLY A 235 -6.17 -22.45 -2.99
N ARG A 236 -7.19 -22.80 -3.79
CA ARG A 236 -7.05 -23.38 -5.15
C ARG A 236 -5.85 -22.82 -5.93
N GLY A 237 -4.93 -23.69 -6.35
CA GLY A 237 -3.70 -23.33 -7.05
C GLY A 237 -2.47 -23.10 -6.16
N SER A 238 -2.58 -23.12 -4.82
CA SER A 238 -1.42 -23.19 -3.93
C SER A 238 -0.53 -24.39 -4.27
N ASP A 239 -1.16 -25.54 -4.46
CA ASP A 239 -0.47 -26.83 -4.47
C ASP A 239 0.29 -27.03 -5.78
N PHE A 240 -0.27 -26.54 -6.89
CA PHE A 240 0.44 -26.42 -8.17
C PHE A 240 1.65 -25.48 -8.07
N TYR A 241 1.52 -24.35 -7.37
CA TYR A 241 2.62 -23.41 -7.20
C TYR A 241 3.74 -23.96 -6.30
N GLN A 242 3.40 -24.72 -5.25
CA GLN A 242 4.39 -25.45 -4.45
C GLN A 242 5.06 -26.56 -5.28
N LEU A 243 4.31 -27.37 -6.05
CA LEU A 243 4.90 -28.37 -6.96
C LEU A 243 5.88 -27.74 -7.96
N CYS A 244 5.55 -26.59 -8.55
CA CYS A 244 6.50 -25.84 -9.40
C CYS A 244 7.74 -25.38 -8.61
N ARG A 245 7.56 -24.88 -7.38
CA ARG A 245 8.68 -24.47 -6.51
C ARG A 245 9.59 -25.65 -6.12
N ASP A 246 9.00 -26.79 -5.81
CA ASP A 246 9.72 -27.99 -5.38
C ASP A 246 10.55 -28.55 -6.54
N LEU A 247 9.98 -28.57 -7.76
CA LEU A 247 10.69 -28.84 -9.01
C LEU A 247 11.82 -27.84 -9.24
N ASP A 248 11.56 -26.52 -9.20
CA ASP A 248 12.58 -25.47 -9.33
C ASP A 248 13.69 -25.58 -8.28
N SER A 249 13.37 -26.04 -7.06
CA SER A 249 14.35 -26.25 -5.99
C SER A 249 15.21 -27.50 -6.24
N SER A 250 14.62 -28.54 -6.83
CA SER A 250 15.31 -29.77 -7.24
C SER A 250 16.19 -29.57 -8.48
N LEU A 251 15.83 -28.62 -9.34
CA LEU A 251 16.58 -28.24 -10.55
C LEU A 251 17.74 -27.27 -10.28
N ARG A 252 17.82 -26.67 -9.09
CA ARG A 252 18.98 -25.85 -8.70
C ARG A 252 20.17 -26.78 -8.45
N PRO A 253 21.29 -26.65 -9.19
CA PRO A 253 22.47 -27.45 -8.91
C PRO A 253 22.94 -27.17 -7.49
N SER A 254 23.15 -28.23 -6.71
CA SER A 254 23.69 -28.07 -5.36
C SER A 254 25.06 -27.41 -5.43
N SER A 255 25.36 -26.50 -4.51
CA SER A 255 26.64 -25.78 -4.45
C SER A 255 27.76 -26.68 -3.89
N SER A 256 27.93 -27.84 -4.51
CA SER A 256 28.81 -28.95 -4.13
C SER A 256 29.96 -29.03 -5.13
N PRO A 257 31.19 -28.62 -4.78
CA PRO A 257 32.33 -28.64 -5.68
C PRO A 257 32.80 -30.09 -5.92
N GLY A 258 32.16 -30.77 -6.86
CA GLY A 258 32.44 -32.18 -7.18
C GLY A 258 31.44 -32.82 -8.15
N SER A 259 30.18 -32.36 -8.18
CA SER A 259 29.23 -32.81 -9.21
C SER A 259 29.44 -31.99 -10.49
N ARG A 260 29.80 -32.65 -11.60
CA ARG A 260 29.82 -32.01 -12.92
C ARG A 260 28.37 -31.68 -13.27
N ALA A 261 28.02 -30.40 -13.28
CA ALA A 261 26.73 -29.97 -13.82
C ALA A 261 26.63 -30.49 -15.25
N LEU A 262 25.57 -31.25 -15.56
CA LEU A 262 25.25 -31.55 -16.95
C LEU A 262 24.76 -30.24 -17.56
N GLU A 263 25.60 -29.62 -18.37
CA GLU A 263 25.22 -28.46 -19.17
C GLU A 263 24.00 -28.83 -20.01
N ALA A 264 22.99 -27.96 -20.01
CA ALA A 264 21.74 -28.19 -20.72
C ALA A 264 22.01 -28.23 -22.24
N GLN A 265 22.18 -29.43 -22.78
CA GLN A 265 22.31 -29.66 -24.22
C GLN A 265 21.06 -29.09 -24.93
N PRO A 266 21.22 -28.36 -26.05
CA PRO A 266 20.08 -27.93 -26.83
C PRO A 266 19.34 -29.17 -27.37
N TRP A 267 18.02 -29.21 -27.21
CA TRP A 267 17.18 -30.33 -27.68
C TRP A 267 17.05 -30.41 -29.22
N VAL A 268 17.74 -29.52 -29.93
CA VAL A 268 17.80 -29.42 -31.39
C VAL A 268 19.27 -29.30 -31.80
N GLU A 269 19.70 -30.17 -32.71
CA GLU A 269 21.04 -30.10 -33.29
C GLU A 269 21.26 -28.80 -34.08
N PRO A 270 22.45 -28.17 -34.01
CA PRO A 270 22.82 -27.07 -34.89
C PRO A 270 22.60 -27.44 -36.36
N GLY A 271 21.90 -26.59 -37.10
CA GLY A 271 21.55 -26.83 -38.51
C GLY A 271 20.23 -27.58 -38.76
N TYR A 272 19.49 -28.06 -37.74
CA TYR A 272 18.17 -28.68 -37.96
C TYR A 272 17.17 -27.78 -38.69
N TRP A 273 17.23 -26.47 -38.46
CA TRP A 273 16.40 -25.45 -39.12
C TRP A 273 17.01 -24.91 -40.43
N GLU A 274 18.22 -25.32 -40.79
CA GLU A 274 18.84 -24.91 -42.04
C GLU A 274 18.29 -25.76 -43.18
N SER A 275 17.64 -25.10 -44.15
CA SER A 275 17.17 -25.76 -45.35
C SER A 275 18.35 -26.44 -46.05
N TRP A 276 18.28 -27.76 -46.21
CA TRP A 276 19.33 -28.54 -46.85
C TRP A 276 19.83 -27.86 -48.14
N PRO A 277 21.15 -27.85 -48.40
CA PRO A 277 21.68 -27.23 -49.61
C PRO A 277 20.96 -27.81 -50.82
N PRO A 278 20.49 -26.97 -51.77
CA PRO A 278 19.61 -27.41 -52.83
C PRO A 278 20.32 -28.48 -53.65
N ARG A 279 19.86 -29.73 -53.54
CA ARG A 279 20.31 -30.83 -54.39
C ARG A 279 20.12 -30.36 -55.83
N SER A 280 21.21 -30.23 -56.58
CA SER A 280 21.22 -29.62 -57.91
C SER A 280 20.45 -30.48 -58.91
N SER A 281 19.13 -30.30 -58.89
CA SER A 281 18.22 -30.87 -59.85
C SER A 281 18.51 -30.21 -61.19
N SER A 282 19.20 -30.94 -62.09
CA SER A 282 19.49 -30.51 -63.45
C SER A 282 18.21 -30.11 -64.22
N ILE A 283 17.06 -30.65 -63.82
CA ILE A 283 15.72 -30.27 -64.31
C ILE A 283 15.40 -28.80 -63.97
N LEU A 284 15.75 -28.32 -62.77
CA LEU A 284 15.55 -26.94 -62.33
C LEU A 284 16.51 -25.97 -63.04
N GLU A 285 17.77 -26.37 -63.22
CA GLU A 285 18.77 -25.58 -63.95
C GLU A 285 18.41 -25.45 -65.44
N GLU A 286 18.05 -26.57 -66.09
CA GLU A 286 17.63 -26.60 -67.49
C GLU A 286 16.30 -25.85 -67.71
N ALA A 287 15.33 -25.97 -66.81
CA ALA A 287 14.09 -25.17 -66.86
C ALA A 287 14.39 -23.67 -66.75
N CYS A 288 15.29 -23.26 -65.85
CA CYS A 288 15.72 -21.87 -65.71
C CYS A 288 16.43 -21.36 -66.98
N ARG A 289 17.32 -22.17 -67.57
CA ARG A 289 17.98 -21.90 -68.86
C ARG A 289 16.98 -21.73 -70.00
N GLN A 290 16.00 -22.61 -70.11
CA GLN A 290 14.96 -22.56 -71.16
C GLN A 290 14.08 -21.32 -71.02
N PHE A 291 13.67 -20.98 -69.79
CA PHE A 291 12.94 -19.73 -69.52
C PHE A 291 13.76 -18.50 -69.92
N GLN A 292 15.04 -18.42 -69.54
CA GLN A 292 15.94 -17.34 -69.93
C GLN A 292 16.18 -17.25 -71.45
N ALA A 293 16.16 -18.38 -72.17
CA ALA A 293 16.23 -18.39 -73.63
C ALA A 293 14.94 -17.83 -74.26
N HIS A 294 13.77 -18.17 -73.70
CA HIS A 294 12.48 -17.63 -74.12
C HIS A 294 12.39 -16.11 -73.91
N CYS A 295 12.81 -15.61 -72.74
CA CYS A 295 12.95 -14.17 -72.49
C CYS A 295 13.97 -13.50 -73.42
N ARG A 296 15.05 -14.22 -73.78
CA ARG A 296 15.98 -13.92 -74.88
C ARG A 296 15.24 -13.53 -76.15
N ASN A 297 14.51 -14.51 -76.70
CA ASN A 297 13.82 -14.40 -77.98
C ASN A 297 12.73 -13.33 -77.93
N ALA A 298 11.93 -13.27 -76.86
CA ALA A 298 10.89 -12.25 -76.69
C ALA A 298 11.43 -10.81 -76.83
N LYS A 299 12.60 -10.52 -76.22
CA LYS A 299 13.27 -9.21 -76.36
C LYS A 299 13.75 -8.94 -77.78
N THR A 300 14.16 -9.96 -78.54
CA THR A 300 14.51 -9.78 -79.96
C THR A 300 13.29 -9.59 -80.86
N TRP A 301 12.15 -10.18 -80.53
CA TRP A 301 10.89 -9.94 -81.25
C TRP A 301 10.37 -8.51 -81.03
N THR A 302 10.36 -8.02 -79.79
CA THR A 302 9.95 -6.63 -79.52
C THR A 302 10.91 -5.61 -80.12
N ALA A 303 12.23 -5.89 -80.14
CA ALA A 303 13.20 -5.04 -80.82
C ALA A 303 12.95 -4.97 -82.35
N ARG A 304 12.68 -6.10 -83.01
CA ARG A 304 12.43 -6.12 -84.47
C ARG A 304 11.09 -5.48 -84.86
N LEU A 305 10.09 -5.51 -83.97
CA LEU A 305 8.82 -4.79 -84.14
C LEU A 305 8.92 -3.27 -83.86
N ALA A 306 10.05 -2.79 -83.32
CA ALA A 306 10.31 -1.37 -83.11
C ALA A 306 11.20 -0.73 -84.21
N THR A 307 11.56 -1.51 -85.24
CA THR A 307 12.44 -1.10 -86.35
C THR A 307 11.85 -1.44 -87.72
N ALA A 308 10.53 -1.55 -87.81
CA ALA A 308 9.75 -1.89 -89.00
C ALA A 308 8.45 -1.08 -89.03
#